data_AF-A0A6M1NSF5-F1
#
_entry.id   AF-A0A6M1NSF5-F1
#
_cell.length_a   1.000
_cell.length_b   1.000
_cell.length_c   1.000
_cell.angle_alpha   90.00
_cell.angle_beta   90.00
_cell.angle_gamma   90.00
#
_symmetry.space_group_name_H-M   'P 1'
#
loop_
_entity.id
_entity.type
_entity.pdbx_description
1 polymer ?
#
loop_
_entity_poly.entity_id
_entity_poly.type
_entity_poly.pdbx_seq_one_letter_code
_entity_poly.pdbx_strand_id
1 'polypeptide(L)'
;MSKKQTNQAVKTKYLFLATIDVTSLHLAYIRSFLAMYEMMYVEVAGTFLISCDNKFRDDFDKELKSEGINYLLVFVNRKSGSKALVNGLSDHDFEKIKEIVEEN
;
A
#
# COMPACT_ATOMS: atom_id res chain seq x y z
N MET A 1 -35.28 9.74 8.70
CA MET A 1 -34.04 10.55 8.74
C MET A 1 -33.03 9.91 7.80
N SER A 2 -32.80 10.49 6.63
CA SER A 2 -31.88 9.94 5.64
C SER A 2 -30.44 10.24 6.07
N LYS A 3 -29.65 9.20 6.34
CA LYS A 3 -28.21 9.34 6.60
C LYS A 3 -27.58 9.87 5.30
N LYS A 4 -27.10 11.12 5.33
CA LYS A 4 -26.29 11.68 4.22
C LYS A 4 -25.09 10.74 4.02
N GLN A 5 -25.06 10.06 2.89
CA GLN A 5 -23.93 9.27 2.45
C GLN A 5 -22.81 10.26 2.10
N THR A 6 -21.91 10.49 3.05
CA THR A 6 -20.69 11.24 2.79
C THR A 6 -19.81 10.37 1.90
N ASN A 7 -19.83 10.65 0.59
CA ASN A 7 -18.78 10.18 -0.31
C ASN A 7 -17.45 10.69 0.24
N GLN A 8 -16.66 9.83 0.90
CA GLN A 8 -15.28 10.15 1.22
C GLN A 8 -14.58 10.47 -0.10
N ALA A 9 -14.06 11.68 -0.22
CA ALA A 9 -13.34 12.10 -1.42
C ALA A 9 -12.11 11.20 -1.59
N VAL A 10 -12.01 10.51 -2.73
CA VAL A 10 -10.83 9.73 -3.10
C VAL A 10 -9.62 10.67 -3.05
N LYS A 11 -8.65 10.37 -2.18
CA LYS A 11 -7.45 11.21 -2.04
C LYS A 11 -6.65 11.13 -3.35
N THR A 12 -5.98 12.22 -3.71
CA THR A 12 -5.07 12.27 -4.89
C THR A 12 -3.75 11.52 -4.69
N LYS A 13 -3.61 10.84 -3.55
CA LYS A 13 -2.47 10.05 -3.13
C LYS A 13 -2.96 8.64 -2.88
N TYR A 14 -2.27 7.68 -3.46
CA TYR A 14 -2.64 6.28 -3.31
C TYR A 14 -1.39 5.43 -3.12
N LEU A 15 -1.61 4.28 -2.51
CA LEU A 15 -0.61 3.30 -2.17
C LEU A 15 -0.96 2.01 -2.90
N PHE A 16 -0.04 1.54 -3.71
CA PHE A 16 -0.11 0.25 -4.37
C PHE A 16 0.70 -0.74 -3.55
N LEU A 17 0.04 -1.75 -2.98
CA LEU A 17 0.67 -2.86 -2.27
C LEU A 17 0.53 -4.12 -3.12
N ALA A 18 1.65 -4.64 -3.60
CA ALA A 18 1.73 -5.99 -4.15
C ALA A 18 2.39 -6.90 -3.11
N THR A 19 1.72 -8.00 -2.77
CA THR A 19 2.25 -9.00 -1.84
C THR A 19 3.07 -10.05 -2.58
N ILE A 20 4.12 -10.57 -1.94
CA ILE A 20 5.04 -11.57 -2.53
C ILE A 20 5.07 -12.78 -1.61
N ASP A 21 4.76 -13.96 -2.13
CA ASP A 21 4.79 -15.24 -1.39
C ASP A 21 4.10 -15.18 -0.01
N VAL A 22 2.89 -14.62 0.02
CA VAL A 22 2.14 -14.44 1.27
C VAL A 22 1.18 -15.59 1.57
N THR A 23 0.96 -15.83 2.86
CA THR A 23 -0.05 -16.78 3.34
C THR A 23 -1.43 -16.14 3.38
N SER A 24 -2.48 -16.96 3.48
CA SER A 24 -3.84 -16.46 3.72
C SER A 24 -3.96 -15.68 5.03
N LEU A 25 -3.14 -16.01 6.04
CA LEU A 25 -3.11 -15.30 7.31
C LEU A 25 -2.55 -13.87 7.15
N HIS A 26 -1.48 -13.71 6.36
CA HIS A 26 -0.94 -12.38 6.05
C HIS A 26 -1.98 -11.51 5.32
N LEU A 27 -2.72 -12.08 4.36
CA LEU A 27 -3.78 -11.36 3.66
C LEU A 27 -4.93 -10.97 4.60
N ALA A 28 -5.31 -11.86 5.52
CA ALA A 28 -6.31 -11.55 6.54
C ALA A 28 -5.84 -10.41 7.46
N TYR A 29 -4.58 -10.45 7.90
CA TYR A 29 -3.95 -9.39 8.70
C TYR A 29 -4.00 -8.04 7.98
N ILE A 30 -3.57 -7.98 6.71
CA ILE A 30 -3.61 -6.75 5.90
C ILE A 30 -5.03 -6.17 5.85
N ARG A 31 -6.03 -7.01 5.54
CA ARG A 31 -7.43 -6.56 5.46
C ARG A 31 -7.94 -6.05 6.80
N SER A 32 -7.62 -6.73 7.90
CA SER A 32 -7.98 -6.31 9.26
C SER A 32 -7.33 -4.98 9.61
N PHE A 33 -6.05 -4.80 9.30
CA PHE A 33 -5.33 -3.55 9.51
C PHE A 33 -5.98 -2.40 8.73
N LEU A 34 -6.24 -2.59 7.43
CA LEU A 34 -6.91 -1.58 6.61
C LEU A 34 -8.31 -1.22 7.13
N ALA A 35 -9.07 -2.21 7.62
CA ALA A 35 -10.38 -1.98 8.22
C ALA A 35 -10.30 -1.19 9.54
N MET A 36 -9.31 -1.46 10.40
CA MET A 36 -9.10 -0.72 11.65
C MET A 36 -8.82 0.77 11.44
N TYR A 37 -8.14 1.12 10.36
CA TYR A 37 -7.86 2.50 9.96
C TYR A 37 -8.95 3.11 9.06
N GLU A 38 -10.08 2.41 8.88
CA GLU A 38 -11.20 2.80 8.02
C GLU A 38 -10.75 3.20 6.60
N MET A 39 -9.77 2.47 6.07
CA MET A 39 -9.18 2.80 4.78
C MET A 39 -10.07 2.37 3.62
N MET A 40 -10.22 3.28 2.65
CA MET A 40 -10.79 2.94 1.35
C MET A 40 -9.72 2.24 0.50
N TYR A 41 -9.99 0.99 0.11
CA TYR A 41 -9.12 0.24 -0.77
C TYR A 41 -9.90 -0.63 -1.77
N VAL A 42 -9.22 -1.00 -2.85
CA VAL A 42 -9.65 -2.03 -3.80
C VAL A 42 -8.61 -3.15 -3.76
N GLU A 43 -9.05 -4.39 -3.63
CA GLU A 43 -8.20 -5.57 -3.70
C GLU A 43 -8.46 -6.33 -5.01
N VAL A 44 -7.41 -6.63 -5.77
CA VAL A 44 -7.46 -7.46 -6.97
C VAL A 44 -6.28 -8.43 -6.95
N ALA A 45 -6.57 -9.73 -6.93
CA ALA A 45 -5.55 -10.79 -7.01
C ALA A 45 -4.36 -10.61 -6.03
N GLY A 46 -4.63 -10.28 -4.76
CA GLY A 46 -3.59 -10.09 -3.73
C GLY A 46 -2.82 -8.77 -3.83
N THR A 47 -3.25 -7.87 -4.71
CA THR A 47 -2.76 -6.50 -4.85
C THR A 47 -3.80 -5.52 -4.32
N PHE A 48 -3.36 -4.51 -3.57
CA PHE A 48 -4.23 -3.52 -2.93
C PHE A 48 -3.92 -2.12 -3.46
N LEU A 49 -4.95 -1.41 -3.90
CA LEU A 49 -4.91 0.03 -4.15
C LEU A 49 -5.60 0.75 -3.01
N ILE A 50 -4.83 1.49 -2.21
CA ILE A 50 -5.29 2.08 -0.95
C ILE A 50 -5.20 3.60 -1.05
N SER A 51 -6.30 4.30 -0.80
CA SER A 51 -6.32 5.76 -0.72
C SER A 51 -5.78 6.21 0.64
N CYS A 52 -4.55 6.74 0.69
CA CYS A 52 -3.90 7.08 1.97
C CYS A 52 -3.08 8.37 1.91
N ASP A 53 -2.48 8.74 3.05
CA ASP A 53 -1.48 9.81 3.14
C ASP A 53 -0.08 9.25 3.47
N ASN A 54 0.90 10.16 3.53
CA ASN A 54 2.30 9.79 3.76
C ASN A 54 2.51 9.13 5.13
N LYS A 55 1.77 9.58 6.15
CA LYS A 55 1.91 9.05 7.51
C LYS A 55 1.47 7.59 7.54
N PHE A 56 0.30 7.31 6.97
CA PHE A 56 -0.18 5.93 6.87
C PHE A 56 0.79 5.03 6.11
N ARG A 57 1.37 5.49 4.99
CA ARG A 57 2.38 4.72 4.25
C ARG A 57 3.52 4.27 5.17
N ASP A 58 4.10 5.20 5.93
CA ASP A 58 5.26 4.93 6.78
C ASP A 58 4.93 4.03 7.97
N ASP A 59 3.73 4.18 8.53
CA ASP A 59 3.24 3.31 9.60
C ASP A 59 2.95 1.91 9.06
N PHE A 60 2.34 1.81 7.87
CA PHE A 60 1.99 0.53 7.26
C PHE A 60 3.22 -0.26 6.79
N ASP A 61 4.25 0.39 6.23
CA ASP A 61 5.54 -0.23 5.89
C ASP A 61 6.17 -0.93 7.11
N LYS A 62 6.12 -0.29 8.28
CA LYS A 62 6.66 -0.85 9.53
C LYS A 62 5.86 -2.06 10.00
N GLU A 63 4.54 -1.98 9.99
CA GLU A 63 3.66 -3.08 10.41
C GLU A 63 3.81 -4.31 9.50
N LEU A 64 3.89 -4.11 8.19
CA LEU A 64 4.14 -5.22 7.26
C LEU A 64 5.52 -5.87 7.49
N LYS A 65 6.54 -5.08 7.82
CA LYS A 65 7.88 -5.59 8.15
C LYS A 65 7.89 -6.36 9.48
N SER A 66 7.21 -5.87 10.51
CA SER A 66 7.15 -6.57 11.81
C SER A 66 6.42 -7.91 11.71
N GLU A 67 5.43 -8.01 10.83
CA GLU A 67 4.73 -9.27 10.55
C GLU A 67 5.49 -10.19 9.57
N GLY A 68 6.70 -9.81 9.13
CA GLY A 68 7.50 -10.62 8.21
C GLY A 68 6.87 -10.80 6.83
N ILE A 69 6.04 -9.85 6.39
CA ILE A 69 5.36 -9.90 5.09
C ILE A 69 6.32 -9.39 4.02
N ASN A 70 6.51 -10.17 2.96
CA ASN A 70 7.26 -9.72 1.78
C ASN A 70 6.33 -8.95 0.85
N TYR A 71 6.78 -7.79 0.37
CA TYR A 71 5.95 -6.89 -0.42
C TYR A 71 6.74 -5.91 -1.28
N LEU A 72 6.04 -5.36 -2.26
CA LEU A 72 6.35 -4.12 -2.95
C LEU A 72 5.26 -3.09 -2.64
N LEU A 73 5.67 -1.92 -2.16
CA LEU A 73 4.81 -0.82 -1.80
C LEU A 73 5.19 0.42 -2.61
N VAL A 74 4.33 0.83 -3.54
CA VAL A 74 4.53 2.04 -4.35
C VAL A 74 3.55 3.11 -3.93
N PHE A 75 4.08 4.19 -3.36
CA PHE A 75 3.29 5.35 -3.01
C PHE A 75 3.33 6.38 -4.13
N VAL A 76 2.17 6.73 -4.67
CA VAL A 76 2.05 7.71 -5.74
C VAL A 76 1.45 9.00 -5.21
N ASN A 77 2.17 10.10 -5.39
CA ASN A 77 1.71 11.44 -5.08
C ASN A 77 1.90 12.34 -6.29
N ARG A 78 0.79 12.79 -6.91
CA ARG A 78 0.82 13.65 -8.10
C ARG A 78 1.65 14.94 -7.96
N LYS A 79 1.94 15.39 -6.73
CA LYS A 79 2.76 16.59 -6.48
C LYS A 79 4.25 16.30 -6.28
N SER A 80 4.61 15.13 -5.75
CA SER A 80 5.99 14.83 -5.32
C SER A 80 6.57 13.61 -6.01
N GLY A 81 5.90 13.09 -7.04
CA GLY A 81 6.28 11.85 -7.71
C GLY A 81 5.89 10.60 -6.93
N SER A 82 6.50 9.48 -7.32
CA SER A 82 6.27 8.17 -6.73
C SER A 82 7.46 7.76 -5.86
N LYS A 83 7.23 6.85 -4.91
CA LYS A 83 8.28 6.27 -4.08
C LYS A 83 8.01 4.79 -3.87
N ALA A 84 9.04 3.95 -4.05
CA ALA A 84 8.96 2.53 -3.76
C ALA A 84 9.56 2.20 -2.38
N LEU A 85 8.91 1.29 -1.66
CA LEU A 85 9.37 0.64 -0.43
C LEU A 85 9.18 -0.87 -0.60
N VAL A 86 10.14 -1.66 -0.14
CA VAL A 86 10.12 -3.11 -0.35
C VAL A 86 10.51 -3.85 0.92
N ASN A 87 10.06 -5.11 1.01
CA ASN A 87 10.56 -6.09 1.96
C ASN A 87 10.66 -7.46 1.30
N GLY A 88 11.76 -8.18 1.53
CA GLY A 88 11.99 -9.52 0.97
C GLY A 88 12.39 -9.55 -0.51
N LEU A 89 12.76 -8.41 -1.10
CA LEU A 89 13.33 -8.34 -2.45
C LEU A 89 14.86 -8.21 -2.40
N SER A 90 15.54 -8.69 -3.45
CA SER A 90 16.98 -8.49 -3.60
C SER A 90 17.30 -7.03 -3.94
N ASP A 91 18.51 -6.56 -3.58
CA ASP A 91 18.95 -5.20 -3.92
C ASP A 91 18.87 -4.92 -5.43
N HIS A 92 19.24 -5.91 -6.25
CA HIS A 92 19.17 -5.83 -7.71
C HIS A 92 17.74 -5.62 -8.21
N ASP A 93 16.76 -6.34 -7.67
CA ASP A 93 15.37 -6.19 -8.10
C ASP A 93 14.77 -4.88 -7.60
N PHE A 94 15.18 -4.43 -6.41
CA PHE A 94 14.76 -3.14 -5.88
C PHE A 94 15.27 -1.97 -6.74
N GLU A 95 16.52 -2.00 -7.20
CA GLU A 95 17.06 -0.97 -8.09
C GLU A 95 16.29 -0.93 -9.43
N LYS A 96 15.96 -2.08 -10.02
CA LYS A 96 15.10 -2.11 -11.24
C LYS A 96 13.72 -1.50 -11.01
N ILE A 97 13.14 -1.72 -9.83
CA ILE A 97 11.85 -1.13 -9.49
C ILE A 97 11.97 0.39 -9.35
N LYS A 98 13.04 0.88 -8.73
CA LYS A 98 13.30 2.33 -8.65
C LYS A 98 13.42 2.96 -10.02
N GLU A 99 14.16 2.35 -10.94
CA GLU A 99 14.28 2.84 -12.33
C GLU A 99 12.89 3.01 -12.96
N ILE A 100 11.97 2.04 -12.79
CA ILE A 100 10.62 2.13 -13.34
C ILE A 100 9.77 3.21 -12.66
N VAL A 101 9.86 3.32 -11.33
CA VAL A 101 8.93 4.11 -10.50
C VAL A 101 9.37 5.56 -10.33
N GLU A 102 10.67 5.83 -10.27
CA GLU A 102 11.24 7.12 -9.88
C GLU A 102 11.88 7.89 -11.06
N GLU A 103 12.05 7.28 -12.25
CA GLU A 103 12.49 7.98 -13.46
C GLU A 103 11.34 8.70 -14.23
N ASN A 104 10.10 8.65 -13.73
CA ASN A 104 8.91 9.32 -14.28
C ASN A 104 8.31 10.36 -13.32
#